data_AF-A0A7W7M5U6-F1
#
_entry.id   AF-A0A7W7M5U6-F1
#
_cell.length_a   1.000
_cell.length_b   1.000
_cell.length_c   1.000
_cell.angle_alpha   90.00
_cell.angle_beta   90.00
_cell.angle_gamma   90.00
#
_symmetry.space_group_name_H-M   'P 1'
#
loop_
_entity.id
_entity.type
_entity.pdbx_description
1 polymer ?
#
loop_
_entity_poly.entity_id
_entity_poly.type
_entity_poly.pdbx_seq_one_letter_code
_entity_poly.pdbx_strand_id
1 'polypeptide(L)' 'MTDDVPRAGDVLHVGGAASVQFAGDRALMFRVIRVDPRLTYAGWLWIDGYVLGPTGDATERRLIFVRRDGLKKLR' A
#
# COMPACT_ATOMS: atom_id res chain seq x y z
N MET A 1 6.66 -17.24 -9.07
CA MET A 1 5.81 -16.05 -8.92
C MET A 1 6.53 -15.13 -7.97
N THR A 2 7.15 -14.07 -8.47
CA THR A 2 8.04 -13.25 -7.66
C THR A 2 7.25 -12.61 -6.54
N ASP A 3 7.57 -13.04 -5.33
CA ASP A 3 7.45 -12.29 -4.10
C ASP A 3 8.11 -10.91 -4.29
N ASP A 4 7.45 -9.97 -4.98
CA ASP A 4 7.93 -8.61 -5.08
C ASP A 4 7.36 -7.80 -3.91
N VAL A 5 8.20 -7.61 -2.89
CA VAL A 5 7.85 -6.75 -1.75
C VAL A 5 7.75 -5.33 -2.30
N PRO A 6 6.73 -4.52 -1.92
CA PRO A 6 6.66 -3.13 -2.32
C PRO A 6 7.97 -2.39 -2.04
N ARG A 7 8.39 -1.52 -2.96
CA ARG A 7 9.63 -0.74 -2.85
C ARG A 7 9.33 0.75 -2.83
N ALA A 8 10.27 1.52 -2.30
CA ALA A 8 10.19 2.99 -2.36
C ALA A 8 9.95 3.46 -3.81
N GLY A 9 9.00 4.36 -3.99
CA GLY A 9 8.57 4.88 -5.29
C GLY A 9 7.44 4.09 -5.95
N ASP A 10 7.18 2.85 -5.54
CA ASP A 10 6.07 2.07 -6.09
C ASP A 10 4.74 2.78 -5.84
N VAL A 11 3.87 2.81 -6.84
CA VAL A 11 2.49 3.26 -6.69
C VAL A 11 1.59 2.04 -6.65
N LEU A 12 0.82 1.92 -5.57
CA LEU A 12 -0.04 0.78 -5.28
C LEU A 12 -1.49 1.22 -5.27
N HIS A 13 -2.37 0.42 -5.87
CA HIS A 13 -3.78 0.44 -5.53
C HIS A 13 -4.00 -0.43 -4.29
N VAL A 14 -4.39 0.21 -3.19
CA VAL A 14 -4.70 -0.44 -1.91
C VAL A 14 -6.22 -0.52 -1.76
N GLY A 15 -6.76 -1.73 -1.81
CA GLY A 15 -8.19 -1.98 -1.69
C GLY A 15 -8.53 -3.06 -0.66
N GLY A 16 -9.79 -3.48 -0.63
CA GLY A 16 -10.32 -4.47 0.33
C GLY A 16 -9.54 -5.80 0.39
N ALA A 17 -8.92 -6.22 -0.71
CA ALA A 17 -8.09 -7.43 -0.75
C ALA A 17 -6.80 -7.31 0.10
N ALA A 18 -6.30 -6.07 0.28
CA ALA A 18 -5.13 -5.76 1.09
C ALA A 18 -5.52 -5.54 2.57
N SER A 19 -6.65 -4.90 2.82
CA SER A 19 -7.25 -4.81 4.17
C SER A 19 -8.71 -4.34 4.06
N VAL A 20 -9.58 -4.85 4.94
CA VAL A 20 -11.01 -4.50 5.01
C VAL A 20 -11.26 -3.00 5.27
N GLN A 21 -10.25 -2.29 5.78
CA GLN A 21 -10.29 -0.85 6.01
C GLN A 21 -10.36 -0.04 4.70
N PHE A 22 -9.93 -0.65 3.58
CA PHE A 22 -9.86 -0.03 2.25
C PHE A 22 -10.86 -0.64 1.26
N ALA A 23 -11.96 -1.20 1.76
CA ALA A 23 -13.01 -1.77 0.91
C ALA A 23 -13.93 -0.68 0.32
N GLY A 24 -14.40 -0.90 -0.91
CA GLY A 24 -15.29 0.02 -1.63
C GLY A 24 -14.62 1.38 -1.87
N ASP A 25 -15.37 2.45 -1.60
CA ASP A 25 -14.93 3.84 -1.84
C ASP A 25 -13.80 4.30 -0.91
N ARG A 26 -13.34 3.45 0.02
CA ARG A 26 -12.18 3.68 0.88
C ARG A 26 -10.86 3.18 0.28
N ALA A 27 -10.90 2.60 -0.92
CA ALA A 27 -9.69 2.25 -1.65
C ALA A 27 -8.86 3.50 -1.95
N LEU A 28 -7.54 3.35 -2.02
CA LEU A 28 -6.64 4.49 -2.23
C LEU A 28 -5.48 4.13 -3.15
N MET A 29 -4.97 5.15 -3.84
CA MET A 29 -3.70 5.10 -4.54
C MET A 29 -2.59 5.53 -3.57
N PHE A 30 -1.52 4.74 -3.48
CA PHE A 30 -0.51 4.91 -2.44
C PHE A 30 0.89 4.85 -3.01
N ARG A 31 1.67 5.93 -2.87
CA ARG A 31 3.08 5.95 -3.23
C ARG A 31 3.93 5.56 -2.02
N VAL A 32 4.65 4.46 -2.15
CA VAL A 32 5.49 3.89 -1.09
C VAL A 32 6.71 4.80 -0.84
N ILE A 33 6.95 5.13 0.42
CA ILE A 33 8.21 5.73 0.88
C ILE A 33 9.13 4.62 1.38
N ARG A 34 8.62 3.74 2.25
CA ARG A 34 9.35 2.58 2.77
C ARG A 34 8.39 1.50 3.27
N VAL A 35 8.87 0.27 3.26
CA VAL A 35 8.27 -0.83 4.02
C VAL A 35 8.96 -0.90 5.38
N ASP A 36 8.18 -0.97 6.44
CA ASP A 36 8.74 -1.08 7.80
C ASP A 36 9.34 -2.48 8.02
N PRO A 37 10.57 -2.60 8.56
CA PRO A 37 11.25 -3.90 8.70
C PRO A 37 10.75 -4.72 9.89
N ARG A 38 9.85 -4.19 10.74
CA ARG A 38 9.33 -4.92 11.90
C ARG A 38 8.66 -6.24 11.48
N LEU A 39 8.99 -7.31 12.18
CA LEU A 39 8.34 -8.61 12.01
C LEU A 39 6.84 -8.48 12.35
N THR A 40 6.00 -9.09 11.52
CA THR A 40 4.55 -9.14 11.72
C THR A 40 4.01 -10.48 11.25
N TYR A 41 2.68 -10.62 11.20
CA TYR A 41 2.02 -11.83 10.72
C TYR A 41 2.45 -12.15 9.28
N ALA A 42 2.57 -13.44 8.96
CA ALA A 42 2.99 -13.89 7.64
C ALA A 42 2.11 -13.26 6.53
N GLY A 43 2.75 -12.66 5.54
CA GLY A 43 2.08 -11.98 4.41
C GLY A 43 1.53 -10.59 4.74
N TRP A 44 1.63 -10.11 5.97
CA TRP A 44 1.29 -8.74 6.35
C TRP A 44 2.53 -7.85 6.43
N LEU A 45 2.33 -6.56 6.27
CA LEU A 45 3.40 -5.56 6.30
C LEU A 45 2.86 -4.17 6.63
N TRP A 46 3.74 -3.36 7.21
CA TRP A 46 3.51 -1.94 7.42
C TRP A 46 4.16 -1.15 6.28
N ILE A 47 3.40 -0.26 5.63
CA ILE A 47 3.91 0.64 4.59
C ILE A 47 3.74 2.09 5.02
N ASP A 48 4.83 2.84 4.99
CA ASP A 48 4.84 4.29 5.09
C ASP A 48 4.81 4.88 3.68
N GLY A 49 3.91 5.83 3.42
CA GLY A 49 3.72 6.36 2.08
C GLY A 49 2.71 7.50 2.00
N TYR A 50 2.51 7.98 0.78
CA TYR A 50 1.59 9.07 0.47
C TYR A 50 0.32 8.54 -0.20
N VAL A 51 -0.84 8.97 0.29
CA VAL A 51 -2.09 8.88 -0.46
C VAL A 51 -1.99 9.84 -1.64
N LEU A 52 -2.37 9.36 -2.83
CA LEU A 52 -2.39 10.16 -4.04
C LEU A 52 -3.80 10.64 -4.35
N GLY A 53 -3.92 11.92 -4.68
CA GLY A 53 -5.15 12.51 -5.21
C GLY A 53 -5.40 12.11 -6.66
N PRO A 54 -6.55 12.50 -7.25
CA PRO A 54 -6.91 12.18 -8.63
C PRO A 54 -5.91 12.69 -9.67
N THR A 55 -5.14 13.74 -9.36
CA THR A 55 -4.11 14.30 -10.24
C THR A 55 -2.72 13.72 -9.97
N GLY A 56 -2.59 12.77 -9.04
CA GLY A 56 -1.34 12.09 -8.69
C GLY A 56 -0.45 12.83 -7.69
N ASP A 57 -0.95 13.94 -7.13
CA ASP A 57 -0.34 14.71 -6.07
C ASP A 57 -0.41 13.97 -4.72
N ALA A 58 0.59 14.18 -3.87
CA ALA A 58 0.58 13.62 -2.52
C ALA A 58 -0.31 14.46 -1.61
N THR A 59 -1.44 13.90 -1.19
CA THR A 59 -2.44 14.62 -0.38
C THR A 59 -2.26 14.40 1.12
N GLU A 60 -1.82 13.20 1.51
CA GLU A 60 -1.65 12.82 2.91
C GLU A 60 -0.54 11.78 3.07
N ARG A 61 0.24 11.82 4.16
CA ARG A 61 1.17 10.75 4.53
C ARG A 61 0.51 9.81 5.54
N ARG A 62 0.54 8.50 5.30
CA ARG A 62 -0.01 7.48 6.20
C ARG A 62 0.97 6.33 6.43
N LEU A 63 0.82 5.69 7.58
CA LEU A 63 1.41 4.38 7.88
C LEU A 63 0.26 3.36 7.89
N ILE A 64 0.25 2.41 6.96
CA ILE A 64 -0.85 1.45 6.77
C ILE A 64 -0.40 0.01 7.03
N PHE A 65 -1.29 -0.81 7.58
CA PHE A 65 -1.08 -2.24 7.80
C PHE A 65 -1.92 -3.07 6.84
N VAL A 66 -1.26 -3.82 5.96
CA VAL A 66 -1.88 -4.45 4.79
C VAL A 66 -1.33 -5.84 4.54
N ARG A 67 -2.14 -6.68 3.90
CA ARG A 67 -1.74 -7.97 3.35
C ARG A 67 -1.13 -7.77 1.97
N ARG A 68 0.09 -8.26 1.80
CA ARG A 68 0.91 -8.16 0.59
C ARG A 68 0.17 -8.62 -0.67
N ASP A 69 -0.43 -9.80 -0.62
CA ASP A 69 -1.06 -10.43 -1.78
C ASP A 69 -2.31 -9.68 -2.28
N GLY A 70 -2.83 -8.76 -1.47
CA GLY A 70 -3.93 -7.88 -1.85
C GLY A 70 -3.49 -6.59 -2.55
N LEU A 71 -2.20 -6.29 -2.58
CA LEU A 71 -1.65 -5.07 -3.18
C LEU A 71 -1.54 -5.23 -4.69
N LYS A 72 -1.92 -4.19 -5.43
CA LYS A 72 -1.77 -4.15 -6.89
C LYS A 72 -0.86 -3.00 -7.28
N LYS A 73 0.31 -3.30 -7.85
CA LYS A 73 1.24 -2.30 -8.36
C LYS A 73 0.70 -1.72 -9.66
N LEU A 74 0.69 -0.40 -9.76
CA LEU A 74 0.38 0.32 -10.99
C LEU A 74 1.67 0.43 -11.82
N ARG A 75 1.55 0.23 -13.14
CA ARG A 75 2.65 0.41 -14.10
C ARG A 75 2.82 1.88 -14.46
#